data_AF-A0A432GVN1-F1
#
_entry.id   AF-A0A432GVN1-F1
#
_cell.length_a   1.000
_cell.length_b   1.000
_cell.length_c   1.000
_cell.angle_alpha   90.00
_cell.angle_beta   90.00
_cell.angle_gamma   90.00
#
_symmetry.space_group_name_H-M   'P 1'
#
loop_
_entity.id
_entity.type
_entity.pdbx_description
1 polymer ?
#
loop_
_entity_poly.entity_id
_entity_poly.type
_entity_poly.pdbx_seq_one_letter_code
_entity_poly.pdbx_strand_id
1 'polypeptide(L)'
;MKTDTKPDTAASEVPENLNSGKKSSQIKQADFFRNLLLGISIILVAGTAIFQLDLVPSVMLGCAVVGFNYYWTVKFVQKLLLERKLFALDLLFILTKFAISVIVLFGALTYLKLPPMGLLIGLSNVALAAIMYSFVRVMNPHKFA
;
A
#
# COMPACT_ATOMS: atom_id res chain seq x y z
N MET A 1 -52.41 38.76 -19.05
CA MET A 1 -52.37 37.29 -19.10
C MET A 1 -51.58 36.85 -20.32
N LYS A 2 -50.36 36.33 -20.08
CA LYS A 2 -49.57 35.33 -20.83
C LYS A 2 -48.10 35.51 -20.44
N THR A 3 -47.69 34.65 -19.52
CA THR A 3 -46.30 34.31 -19.19
C THR A 3 -45.62 33.66 -20.38
N ASP A 4 -44.28 33.72 -20.45
CA ASP A 4 -43.36 32.61 -20.80
C ASP A 4 -42.05 33.16 -21.38
N THR A 5 -40.93 33.01 -20.65
CA THR A 5 -39.64 32.48 -21.16
C THR A 5 -38.71 32.20 -19.97
N LYS A 6 -38.79 30.94 -19.52
CA LYS A 6 -37.75 30.04 -18.98
C LYS A 6 -36.30 30.57 -18.88
N PRO A 7 -35.66 30.52 -17.70
CA PRO A 7 -34.22 30.49 -17.55
C PRO A 7 -33.79 29.03 -17.29
N ASP A 8 -33.24 28.33 -18.27
CA ASP A 8 -32.57 27.04 -18.02
C ASP A 8 -31.26 26.98 -18.79
N THR A 9 -30.30 27.80 -18.35
CA THR A 9 -28.87 27.45 -18.50
C THR A 9 -28.42 26.87 -17.18
N ALA A 10 -28.95 25.69 -16.84
CA ALA A 10 -28.31 24.83 -15.87
C ALA A 10 -27.10 24.19 -16.57
N ALA A 11 -26.00 24.94 -16.62
CA ALA A 11 -24.69 24.34 -16.78
C ALA A 11 -24.56 23.32 -15.64
N SER A 12 -24.59 22.04 -16.00
CA SER A 12 -24.31 20.94 -15.08
C SER A 12 -22.81 20.99 -14.77
N GLU A 13 -22.46 21.87 -13.85
CA GLU A 13 -21.18 21.90 -13.17
C GLU A 13 -21.12 20.66 -12.29
N VAL A 14 -20.67 19.55 -12.86
CA VAL A 14 -20.25 18.39 -12.07
C VAL A 14 -19.18 18.89 -11.11
N PRO A 15 -19.36 18.77 -9.78
CA PRO A 15 -18.50 19.45 -8.82
C PRO A 15 -17.09 18.85 -8.88
N GLU A 16 -16.14 19.59 -9.44
CA GLU A 16 -14.71 19.28 -9.46
C GLU A 16 -14.14 19.08 -8.04
N ASN A 17 -14.84 19.60 -7.03
CA ASN A 17 -14.54 19.47 -5.61
C ASN A 17 -14.70 18.03 -5.05
N LEU A 18 -15.58 17.21 -5.64
CA LEU A 18 -15.79 15.83 -5.21
C LEU A 18 -14.64 14.90 -5.63
N ASN A 19 -13.99 15.19 -6.76
CA ASN A 19 -12.88 14.39 -7.27
C ASN A 19 -11.56 14.73 -6.54
N SER A 20 -11.36 15.99 -6.15
CA SER A 20 -10.18 16.42 -5.40
C SER A 20 -10.20 15.90 -3.94
N GLY A 21 -11.35 15.91 -3.28
CA GLY A 21 -11.52 15.36 -1.92
C GLY A 21 -11.26 13.85 -1.85
N LYS A 22 -11.77 13.08 -2.82
CA LYS A 22 -11.59 11.62 -2.89
C LYS A 22 -10.15 11.21 -3.24
N LYS A 23 -9.48 11.99 -4.08
CA LYS A 23 -8.06 11.78 -4.42
C LYS A 23 -7.15 12.13 -3.24
N SER A 24 -7.47 13.19 -2.51
CA SER A 24 -6.80 13.58 -1.26
C SER A 24 -6.91 12.50 -0.18
N SER A 25 -8.11 11.95 0.04
CA SER A 25 -8.32 10.90 1.06
C SER A 25 -7.61 9.59 0.73
N GLN A 26 -7.57 9.17 -0.54
CA GLN A 26 -6.83 7.96 -0.96
C GLN A 26 -5.31 8.10 -0.81
N ILE A 27 -4.74 9.27 -1.11
CA ILE A 27 -3.32 9.55 -0.90
C ILE A 27 -2.99 9.50 0.60
N LYS A 28 -3.81 10.16 1.42
CA LYS A 28 -3.67 10.17 2.88
C LYS A 28 -3.78 8.77 3.50
N GLN A 29 -4.63 7.91 2.92
CA GLN A 29 -4.79 6.52 3.33
C GLN A 29 -3.54 5.68 3.01
N ALA A 30 -2.98 5.84 1.80
CA ALA A 30 -1.76 5.12 1.40
C ALA A 30 -0.55 5.55 2.25
N ASP A 31 -0.42 6.85 2.53
CA ASP A 31 0.63 7.38 3.40
C ASP A 31 0.49 6.88 4.84
N PHE A 32 -0.73 6.81 5.36
CA PHE A 32 -0.99 6.25 6.68
C PHE A 32 -0.61 4.77 6.75
N PHE A 33 -1.00 3.97 5.77
CA PHE A 33 -0.65 2.55 5.70
C PHE A 33 0.86 2.35 5.55
N ARG A 34 1.53 3.19 4.76
CA ARG A 34 3.00 3.19 4.62
C ARG A 34 3.69 3.47 5.94
N ASN A 35 3.23 4.47 6.69
CA ASN A 35 3.78 4.79 8.01
C ASN A 35 3.56 3.64 8.99
N LEU A 36 2.44 2.94 8.87
CA LEU A 36 2.08 1.82 9.71
C LEU A 36 2.93 0.57 9.39
N LEU A 37 3.19 0.30 8.10
CA LEU A 37 4.20 -0.68 7.64
C LEU A 37 5.59 -0.35 8.18
N LEU A 38 6.02 0.91 8.12
CA LEU A 38 7.32 1.32 8.64
C LEU A 38 7.39 1.14 10.16
N GLY A 39 6.35 1.55 10.89
CA GLY A 39 6.28 1.38 12.34
C GLY A 39 6.36 -0.09 12.75
N ILE A 40 5.59 -0.97 12.12
CA ILE A 40 5.63 -2.41 12.39
C ILE A 40 6.99 -3.00 12.02
N SER A 41 7.59 -2.56 10.90
CA SER A 41 8.96 -2.99 10.52
C SER A 41 9.98 -2.68 11.61
N ILE A 42 9.94 -1.47 12.16
CA ILE A 42 10.84 -1.04 13.23
C ILE A 42 10.61 -1.89 14.48
N ILE A 43 9.36 -2.14 14.87
CA ILE A 43 9.00 -2.96 16.02
C ILE A 43 9.50 -4.41 15.85
N LEU A 44 9.30 -5.00 14.67
CA LEU A 44 9.75 -6.35 14.35
C LEU A 44 11.28 -6.46 14.44
N VAL A 45 12.00 -5.54 13.79
CA VAL A 45 13.47 -5.51 13.79
C VAL A 45 14.00 -5.30 15.20
N ALA A 46 13.49 -4.29 15.93
CA ALA A 46 13.90 -4.01 17.30
C ALA A 46 13.59 -5.17 18.25
N GLY A 47 12.42 -5.79 18.12
CA GLY A 47 12.05 -6.98 18.88
C GLY A 47 13.04 -8.11 18.63
N THR A 48 13.32 -8.45 17.38
CA THR A 48 14.28 -9.53 17.07
C THR A 48 15.72 -9.23 17.51
N ALA A 49 16.11 -7.95 17.55
CA ALA A 49 17.41 -7.52 18.06
C ALA A 49 17.50 -7.67 19.59
N ILE A 50 16.44 -7.32 20.33
CA ILE A 50 16.38 -7.47 21.80
C ILE A 50 16.45 -8.94 22.21
N PHE A 51 15.76 -9.82 21.47
CA PHE A 51 15.78 -11.27 21.74
C PHE A 51 17.04 -11.99 21.23
N GLN A 52 18.04 -11.26 20.70
CA GLN A 52 19.28 -11.80 20.12
C GLN A 52 19.06 -13.00 19.18
N LEU A 53 18.00 -12.99 18.39
CA LEU A 53 17.61 -14.16 17.61
C LEU A 53 18.57 -14.45 16.43
N ASP A 54 19.58 -13.61 16.15
CA ASP A 54 20.39 -13.64 14.90
C ASP A 54 19.53 -13.68 13.61
N LEU A 55 18.26 -13.27 13.75
CA LEU A 55 17.26 -13.25 12.68
C LEU A 55 17.14 -11.86 12.04
N VAL A 56 17.82 -10.85 12.59
CA VAL A 56 17.72 -9.44 12.19
C VAL A 56 17.91 -9.25 10.68
N PRO A 57 18.93 -9.83 10.02
CA PRO A 57 19.12 -9.64 8.58
C PRO A 57 17.96 -10.23 7.76
N SER A 58 17.42 -11.36 8.22
CA SER A 58 16.31 -12.07 7.57
C SER A 58 14.99 -11.29 7.71
N VAL A 59 14.75 -10.75 8.91
CA VAL A 59 13.57 -9.91 9.20
C VAL A 59 13.64 -8.59 8.43
N MET A 60 14.79 -7.92 8.42
CA MET A 60 14.99 -6.70 7.63
C MET A 60 14.72 -6.95 6.15
N LEU A 61 15.22 -8.06 5.60
CA LEU A 61 15.00 -8.40 4.19
C LEU A 61 13.52 -8.65 3.91
N GLY A 62 12.83 -9.42 4.76
CA GLY A 62 11.38 -9.65 4.63
C GLY A 62 10.58 -8.34 4.65
N CYS A 63 10.89 -7.45 5.61
CA CYS A 63 10.27 -6.12 5.68
C CYS A 63 10.57 -5.26 4.45
N ALA A 64 11.81 -5.31 3.93
CA ALA A 64 12.22 -4.56 2.75
C ALA A 64 11.50 -5.02 1.48
N VAL A 65 11.37 -6.34 1.29
CA VAL A 65 10.63 -6.94 0.17
C VAL A 65 9.17 -6.49 0.18
N VAL A 66 8.51 -6.53 1.35
CA VAL A 66 7.14 -6.04 1.52
C VAL A 66 7.03 -4.55 1.21
N GLY A 67 7.91 -3.73 1.79
CA GLY A 67 7.90 -2.28 1.60
C GLY A 67 8.12 -1.88 0.14
N PHE A 68 9.06 -2.54 -0.55
CA PHE A 68 9.31 -2.32 -1.96
C PHE A 68 8.11 -2.71 -2.82
N ASN A 69 7.50 -3.87 -2.54
CA ASN A 69 6.32 -4.33 -3.25
C ASN A 69 5.15 -3.35 -3.07
N TYR A 70 4.93 -2.87 -1.85
CA TYR A 70 3.90 -1.90 -1.51
C TYR A 70 4.11 -0.56 -2.23
N TYR A 71 5.32 0.01 -2.15
CA TYR A 71 5.65 1.29 -2.78
C TYR A 71 5.36 1.28 -4.29
N TRP A 72 5.81 0.22 -4.98
CA TRP A 72 5.51 0.05 -6.40
C TRP A 72 4.03 -0.19 -6.67
N THR A 73 3.32 -0.94 -5.82
CA THR A 73 1.86 -1.14 -5.95
C THR A 73 1.11 0.19 -5.87
N VAL A 74 1.42 1.03 -4.89
CA VAL A 74 0.72 2.32 -4.72
C VAL A 74 0.96 3.21 -5.93
N LYS A 75 2.20 3.32 -6.41
CA LYS A 75 2.53 4.09 -7.62
C LYS A 75 1.79 3.57 -8.85
N PHE A 76 1.73 2.26 -8.99
CA PHE A 76 1.02 1.58 -10.07
C PHE A 76 -0.50 1.82 -10.01
N VAL A 77 -1.11 1.61 -8.84
CA VAL A 77 -2.54 1.85 -8.61
C VAL A 77 -2.90 3.32 -8.84
N GLN A 78 -2.06 4.25 -8.39
CA GLN A 78 -2.23 5.67 -8.67
C GLN A 78 -2.22 5.95 -10.17
N LYS A 79 -1.28 5.36 -10.91
CA LYS A 79 -1.19 5.50 -12.36
C LYS A 79 -2.41 4.92 -13.07
N LEU A 80 -2.86 3.73 -12.67
CA LEU A 80 -4.07 3.10 -13.18
C LEU A 80 -5.34 3.92 -12.94
N LEU A 81 -5.49 4.51 -11.74
CA LEU A 81 -6.64 5.34 -11.41
C LEU A 81 -6.63 6.68 -12.17
N LEU A 82 -5.46 7.21 -12.49
CA LEU A 82 -5.30 8.47 -13.25
C LEU A 82 -5.49 8.26 -14.76
N GLU A 83 -4.89 7.24 -15.35
CA GLU A 83 -4.92 6.98 -16.79
C GLU A 83 -6.13 6.12 -17.22
N ARG A 84 -6.79 5.46 -16.26
CA ARG A 84 -8.02 4.64 -16.41
C ARG A 84 -7.98 3.62 -17.56
N LYS A 85 -6.78 3.21 -17.97
CA LYS A 85 -6.55 2.28 -19.08
C LYS A 85 -5.62 1.18 -18.60
N LEU A 86 -6.19 0.01 -18.32
CA LEU A 86 -5.45 -1.20 -17.96
C LEU A 86 -4.82 -1.78 -19.22
N PHE A 87 -3.53 -1.51 -19.44
CA PHE A 87 -2.79 -2.15 -20.52
C PHE A 87 -2.27 -3.52 -20.07
N ALA A 88 -2.15 -4.49 -20.97
CA ALA A 88 -1.56 -5.80 -20.63
C ALA A 88 -0.12 -5.68 -20.06
N LEU A 89 0.60 -4.61 -20.44
CA LEU A 89 1.92 -4.27 -19.90
C LEU A 89 1.89 -4.01 -18.40
N ASP A 90 0.82 -3.40 -17.90
CA ASP A 90 0.66 -3.07 -16.48
C ASP A 90 0.47 -4.34 -15.64
N LEU A 91 -0.24 -5.33 -16.18
CA LEU A 91 -0.34 -6.66 -15.59
C LEU A 91 0.99 -7.42 -15.67
N LEU A 92 1.70 -7.33 -16.81
CA LEU A 92 3.03 -7.93 -16.92
C LEU A 92 3.97 -7.36 -15.86
N PHE A 93 3.89 -6.05 -15.61
CA PHE A 93 4.69 -5.35 -14.61
C PHE A 93 4.43 -5.83 -13.17
N ILE A 94 3.15 -6.07 -12.80
CA ILE A 94 2.81 -6.63 -11.48
C ILE A 94 3.30 -8.08 -11.33
N LEU A 95 3.28 -8.87 -12.40
CA LEU A 95 3.80 -10.24 -12.42
C LEU A 95 5.33 -10.26 -12.32
N THR A 96 6.02 -9.42 -13.09
CA THR A 96 7.48 -9.34 -13.08
C THR A 96 8.01 -8.91 -11.71
N LYS A 97 7.40 -7.90 -11.06
CA LYS A 97 7.86 -7.51 -9.71
C LYS A 97 7.66 -8.64 -8.70
N PHE A 98 6.58 -9.40 -8.83
CA PHE A 98 6.30 -10.53 -7.95
C PHE A 98 7.34 -11.64 -8.17
N ALA A 99 7.66 -11.96 -9.43
CA ALA A 99 8.72 -12.90 -9.76
C ALA A 99 10.08 -12.45 -9.19
N ILE A 100 10.45 -11.17 -9.36
CA ILE A 100 11.67 -10.61 -8.78
C ILE A 100 11.66 -10.75 -7.25
N SER A 101 10.54 -10.42 -6.61
CA SER A 101 10.37 -10.56 -5.16
C SER A 101 10.57 -12.00 -4.70
N VAL A 102 10.04 -12.98 -5.43
CA VAL A 102 10.20 -14.41 -5.13
C VAL A 102 11.66 -14.85 -5.35
N ILE A 103 12.32 -14.38 -6.41
CA ILE A 103 13.73 -14.68 -6.68
C ILE A 103 14.63 -14.12 -5.59
N VAL A 104 14.38 -12.88 -5.13
CA VAL A 104 15.12 -12.27 -4.00
C VAL A 104 14.92 -13.10 -2.73
N LEU A 105 13.69 -13.50 -2.45
CA LEU A 105 13.37 -14.35 -1.30
C LEU A 105 14.05 -15.72 -1.37
N PHE A 106 14.01 -16.34 -2.54
CA PHE A 106 14.66 -17.61 -2.80
C PHE A 106 16.17 -17.48 -2.64
N GLY A 107 16.76 -16.43 -3.21
CA GLY A 107 18.19 -16.19 -3.10
C GLY A 107 18.66 -15.95 -1.66
N ALA A 108 17.81 -15.32 -0.84
CA ALA A 108 18.05 -15.14 0.59
C ALA A 108 18.13 -16.48 1.34
N LEU A 109 17.24 -17.42 1.02
CA LEU A 109 17.22 -18.74 1.63
C LEU A 109 18.38 -19.62 1.12
N THR A 110 18.64 -19.60 -0.19
CA THR A 110 19.58 -20.53 -0.83
C THR A 110 21.04 -20.05 -0.76
N TYR A 111 21.29 -18.77 -1.04
CA TYR A 111 22.67 -18.23 -1.12
C TYR A 111 23.10 -17.55 0.18
N LEU A 112 22.22 -16.74 0.78
CA LEU A 112 22.55 -16.04 2.04
C LEU A 112 22.31 -16.91 3.28
N LYS A 113 21.76 -18.13 3.11
CA LYS A 113 21.43 -19.08 4.19
C LYS A 113 20.63 -18.42 5.33
N LEU A 114 19.81 -17.43 4.98
CA LEU A 114 19.04 -16.69 5.98
C LEU A 114 17.97 -17.59 6.58
N PRO A 115 17.72 -17.50 7.90
CA PRO A 115 16.74 -18.33 8.57
C PRO A 115 15.34 -18.03 8.01
N PRO A 116 14.61 -19.05 7.50
CA PRO A 116 13.28 -18.86 6.92
C PRO A 116 12.29 -18.30 7.94
N MET A 117 12.48 -18.60 9.22
CA MET A 117 11.66 -18.09 10.30
C MET A 117 11.73 -16.56 10.42
N GLY A 118 12.93 -15.97 10.34
CA GLY A 118 13.09 -14.50 10.36
C GLY A 118 12.48 -13.85 9.13
N LEU A 119 12.53 -14.54 7.99
CA LEU A 119 11.99 -14.07 6.74
C LEU A 119 10.45 -14.05 6.77
N LEU A 120 9.83 -15.09 7.32
CA LEU A 120 8.39 -15.15 7.59
C LEU A 120 7.94 -14.06 8.57
N ILE A 121 8.72 -13.81 9.63
CA ILE A 121 8.46 -12.73 10.58
C ILE A 121 8.48 -11.38 9.85
N GLY A 122 9.49 -11.11 9.02
CA GLY A 122 9.55 -9.89 8.23
C GLY A 122 8.39 -9.75 7.22
N LEU A 123 7.99 -10.83 6.56
CA LEU A 123 6.84 -10.85 5.65
C LEU A 123 5.50 -10.60 6.35
N SER A 124 5.36 -11.06 7.60
CA SER A 124 4.14 -10.91 8.40
C SER A 124 3.75 -9.44 8.66
N ASN A 125 4.72 -8.52 8.49
CA ASN A 125 4.53 -7.08 8.56
C ASN A 125 3.30 -6.59 7.77
N VAL A 126 3.09 -7.08 6.54
CA VAL A 126 1.94 -6.66 5.73
C VAL A 126 0.60 -7.06 6.34
N ALA A 127 0.53 -8.25 6.94
CA ALA A 127 -0.68 -8.75 7.58
C ALA A 127 -0.98 -7.97 8.87
N LEU A 128 0.03 -7.75 9.71
CA LEU A 128 -0.09 -6.90 10.90
C LEU A 128 -0.52 -5.48 10.53
N ALA A 129 0.04 -4.93 9.46
CA ALA A 129 -0.32 -3.60 8.99
C ALA A 129 -1.78 -3.56 8.52
N ALA A 130 -2.23 -4.56 7.77
CA ALA A 130 -3.62 -4.69 7.33
C ALA A 130 -4.60 -4.80 8.51
N ILE A 131 -4.26 -5.60 9.51
CA ILE A 131 -5.09 -5.78 10.71
C ILE A 131 -5.20 -4.47 11.48
N MET A 132 -4.07 -3.85 11.81
CA MET A 132 -4.07 -2.61 12.60
C MET A 132 -4.70 -1.45 11.83
N TYR A 133 -4.49 -1.38 10.51
CA TYR A 133 -5.21 -0.45 9.64
C TYR A 133 -6.74 -0.66 9.70
N SER A 134 -7.19 -1.92 9.68
CA SER A 134 -8.62 -2.27 9.77
C SER A 134 -9.22 -1.82 11.10
N PHE A 135 -8.52 -2.06 12.22
CA PHE A 135 -8.96 -1.57 13.53
C PHE A 135 -9.04 -0.04 13.59
N VAL A 136 -8.01 0.67 13.11
CA VAL A 136 -7.99 2.14 13.09
C VAL A 136 -9.14 2.69 12.25
N ARG A 137 -9.44 2.06 11.10
CA ARG A 137 -10.57 2.45 10.25
C ARG A 137 -11.92 2.26 10.95
N VAL A 138 -12.10 1.16 11.68
CA VAL A 138 -13.32 0.88 12.44
C VAL A 138 -13.49 1.85 13.61
N MET A 139 -12.41 2.16 14.33
CA MET A 139 -12.45 3.06 15.50
C MET A 139 -12.56 4.54 15.15
N ASN A 140 -12.12 4.96 13.96
CA ASN A 140 -12.09 6.36 13.55
C ASN A 140 -12.64 6.56 12.12
N PRO A 141 -13.94 6.32 11.89
CA PRO A 141 -14.53 6.38 10.55
C PRO A 141 -14.42 7.78 9.92
N HIS A 142 -14.50 8.84 10.72
CA HIS A 142 -14.44 10.23 10.25
C HIS A 142 -13.07 10.66 9.68
N LYS A 143 -11.98 9.93 9.98
CA LYS A 143 -10.64 10.29 9.53
C LYS A 143 -10.33 9.76 8.10
N PHE A 144 -11.17 8.86 7.59
CA PHE A 144 -10.97 8.12 6.33
C PHE A 144 -12.24 8.03 5.46
N ALA A 145 -13.32 8.74 5.82
CA ALA A 145 -14.53 8.90 5.02
C ALA A 145 -14.36 9.95 3.90
#